data_AF-A0A874BFG0-F1
#
_entry.id   AF-A0A874BFG0-F1
#
_cell.length_a   1.000
_cell.length_b   1.000
_cell.length_c   1.000
_cell.angle_alpha   90.00
_cell.angle_beta   90.00
_cell.angle_gamma   90.00
#
_symmetry.space_group_name_H-M   'P 1'
#
loop_
_entity.id
_entity.type
_entity.pdbx_description
1 polymer ?
#
loop_
_entity_poly.entity_id
_entity_poly.type
_entity_poly.pdbx_seq_one_letter_code
_entity_poly.pdbx_strand_id
1 'polypeptide(L)' 'MTQDADGQLACDLCGLVVEKDRYIIHTRQTRLHFCCDGCQGIYRMLHQPEEVPPEEVELGAEKNGTAP' A
#
# COMPACT_ATOMS: atom_id res chain seq x y z
N MET A 1 27.75 14.27 2.12
CA MET A 1 26.73 13.53 2.89
C MET A 1 25.74 13.01 1.85
N THR A 2 26.19 12.03 1.05
CA THR A 2 25.72 10.62 1.01
C THR A 2 24.25 10.57 0.60
N GLN A 3 23.93 10.53 -0.69
CA GLN A 3 23.63 9.30 -1.46
C GLN A 3 22.56 8.42 -0.80
N ASP A 4 21.31 8.72 -1.09
CA ASP A 4 20.16 7.85 -0.87
C ASP A 4 19.71 7.33 -2.24
N ALA A 5 20.31 6.22 -2.63
CA ALA A 5 19.89 5.38 -3.75
C ALA A 5 18.49 4.81 -3.45
N ASP A 6 17.54 5.03 -4.34
CA ASP A 6 17.09 4.01 -5.29
C ASP A 6 16.25 2.90 -4.61
N GLY A 7 14.94 3.17 -4.44
CA GLY A 7 13.94 2.12 -4.16
C GLY A 7 13.26 2.13 -2.79
N GLN A 8 13.52 3.11 -1.92
CA GLN A 8 12.86 3.16 -0.61
C GLN A 8 11.44 3.74 -0.72
N LEU A 9 10.43 2.96 -0.31
CA LEU A 9 9.03 3.38 -0.26
C LEU A 9 8.82 4.49 0.79
N ALA A 10 8.00 5.48 0.45
CA ALA A 10 7.60 6.56 1.35
C ALA A 10 6.19 6.33 1.90
N CYS A 11 5.97 6.76 3.14
CA CYS A 11 4.68 6.63 3.81
C CYS A 11 3.63 7.53 3.13
N ASP A 12 2.52 6.95 2.70
CA ASP A 12 1.42 7.67 2.03
C ASP A 12 0.70 8.67 2.94
N LEU A 13 0.95 8.64 4.26
CA LEU A 13 0.38 9.61 5.21
C LEU A 13 1.34 10.73 5.61
N CYS A 14 2.58 10.39 5.97
CA CYS A 14 3.53 11.35 6.56
C CYS A 14 4.79 11.61 5.72
N GLY A 15 4.98 10.87 4.62
CA GLY A 15 6.13 11.01 3.73
C GLY A 15 7.46 10.49 4.29
N LEU A 16 7.47 9.87 5.47
CA LEU A 16 8.67 9.25 6.04
C LEU A 16 9.03 7.94 5.32
N VAL A 17 10.30 7.58 5.39
CA VAL A 17 10.80 6.30 4.87
C VAL A 17 10.10 5.11 5.54
N VAL A 18 9.56 4.20 4.73
CA VAL A 18 8.98 2.94 5.19
C VAL A 18 10.10 1.92 5.33
N GLU A 19 10.56 1.67 6.55
CA GLU A 19 11.62 0.68 6.82
C GLU A 19 11.10 -0.77 6.80
N LYS A 20 9.78 -0.96 6.92
CA LYS A 20 9.15 -2.29 7.04
C LYS A 20 7.86 -2.36 6.24
N ASP A 21 7.81 -3.30 5.31
CA ASP A 21 6.63 -3.60 4.49
C ASP A 21 5.59 -4.43 5.26
N ARG A 22 5.25 -3.98 6.47
CA ARG A 22 4.26 -4.64 7.36
C ARG A 22 2.92 -3.90 7.38
N TYR A 23 2.95 -2.59 7.15
CA TYR A 23 1.78 -1.73 7.24
C TYR A 23 1.39 -1.31 5.82
N ILE A 24 0.68 -2.20 5.13
CA ILE A 24 0.25 -2.00 3.75
C ILE A 24 -1.28 -2.08 3.71
N ILE A 25 -1.91 -1.15 3.03
CA ILE A 25 -3.32 -1.23 2.70
C ILE A 25 -3.43 -1.56 1.22
N HIS A 26 -4.04 -2.71 0.94
CA HIS A 26 -4.35 -3.18 -0.40
C HIS A 26 -5.71 -2.63 -0.79
N THR A 27 -5.77 -1.79 -1.82
CA THR A 27 -7.04 -1.27 -2.37
C THR A 27 -7.23 -1.74 -3.80
N ARG A 28 -8.45 -1.62 -4.33
CA ARG A 28 -8.74 -1.97 -5.74
C ARG A 28 -7.93 -1.18 -6.76
N GLN A 29 -7.39 -0.02 -6.37
CA GLN A 29 -6.69 0.88 -7.27
C GLN A 29 -5.16 0.78 -7.11
N THR A 30 -4.69 0.61 -5.87
CA THR A 30 -3.25 0.64 -5.56
C THR A 30 -2.94 0.00 -4.19
N ARG A 31 -1.65 -0.18 -3.94
CA ARG A 31 -1.07 -0.51 -2.63
C ARG A 31 -0.61 0.78 -1.97
N LEU A 32 -0.98 0.97 -0.71
CA LEU A 32 -0.59 2.11 0.11
C LEU A 32 0.38 1.63 1.20
N HIS A 33 1.52 2.28 1.35
CA HIS A 33 2.57 1.90 2.29
C HIS A 33 2.63 2.88 3.46
N PHE A 34 2.79 2.35 4.68
CA PHE A 34 2.83 3.14 5.90
C PHE A 34 4.06 2.81 6.75
N CYS A 35 4.66 3.83 7.37
CA CYS A 35 5.84 3.62 8.22
C CYS A 35 5.52 2.97 9.58
N CYS A 36 4.26 3.06 10.04
CA CYS A 36 3.80 2.51 11.33
C CYS A 36 2.29 2.22 11.34
N ASP A 37 1.84 1.41 12.31
CA ASP A 37 0.42 1.08 12.56
C ASP A 37 -0.44 2.35 12.76
N GLY A 38 0.10 3.36 13.44
CA GLY A 38 -0.60 4.63 13.65
C GLY A 38 -0.96 5.33 12.33
N CYS A 39 -0.04 5.36 11.36
CA CYS A 39 -0.32 5.97 10.06
C CYS A 39 -1.38 5.17 9.28
N GLN A 40 -1.31 3.83 9.33
CA GLN A 40 -2.29 2.96 8.72
C GLN A 40 -3.69 3.16 9.32
N GLY A 41 -3.80 3.18 10.65
CA GLY A 41 -5.06 3.37 11.37
C GLY A 41 -5.70 4.74 11.09
N ILE A 42 -4.91 5.81 11.13
CA ILE A 42 -5.37 7.16 10.80
C ILE A 42 -5.87 7.22 9.35
N TYR A 43 -5.14 6.63 8.42
CA TYR A 43 -5.56 6.60 7.02
C TYR A 43 -6.89 5.87 6.85
N ARG A 44 -7.10 4.73 7.52
CA ARG A 44 -8.38 4.00 7.52
C ARG A 44 -9.53 4.82 8.09
N MET A 45 -9.27 5.60 9.15
CA MET A 45 -10.29 6.46 9.75
C MET A 45 -10.65 7.66 8.87
N LEU A 46 -9.67 8.26 8.20
CA LEU A 46 -9.87 9.46 7.37
C LEU A 46 -10.47 9.13 6.00
N HIS A 47 -9.99 8.06 5.35
CA HIS A 47 -10.35 7.75 3.96
C HIS A 47 -11.29 6.56 3.83
N GLN A 48 -11.43 5.74 4.87
CA GLN A 48 -12.22 4.49 4.84
C GLN A 48 -11.99 3.69 3.54
N PRO A 49 -10.72 3.36 3.23
CA PRO A 49 -10.39 2.74 1.95
C PRO A 49 -11.07 1.38 1.83
N GLU A 50 -11.49 1.03 0.61
CA GLU A 50 -11.98 -0.31 0.32
C GLU A 50 -10.80 -1.28 0.27
N GLU A 51 -10.58 -1.97 1.39
CA GLU A 51 -9.50 -2.94 1.56
C GLU A 51 -9.88 -4.23 0.83
N VAL A 52 -9.02 -4.66 -0.09
CA VAL A 52 -9.18 -5.92 -0.82
C VAL A 52 -8.03 -6.88 -0.51
N PRO A 53 -8.26 -8.20 -0.67
CA PRO A 53 -7.20 -9.19 -0.63
C PRO A 53 -6.00 -8.80 -1.50
N PRO A 54 -4.76 -9.11 -1.07
CA PRO A 54 -3.54 -8.72 -1.81
C PRO A 54 -3.48 -9.29 -3.24
N GLU A 55 -4.15 -10.42 -3.48
CA GLU A 55 -4.31 -11.01 -4.81
C GLU A 55 -5.09 -10.09 -5.76
N GLU A 56 -6.13 -9.41 -5.30
CA GLU A 56 -7.01 -8.59 -6.15
C GLU A 56 -6.34 -7.30 -6.65
N VAL A 57 -5.28 -6.84 -5.97
CA VAL A 57 -4.60 -5.57 -6.32
C VAL A 57 -3.80 -5.67 -7.62
N GLU A 58 -3.41 -6.88 -8.05
CA GLU A 58 -2.65 -7.10 -9.29
C GLU A 58 -3.55 -7.43 -10.49
N LEU A 59 -4.83 -7.71 -10.25
CA LEU A 59 -5.79 -8.11 -11.29
C LEU A 59 -6.36 -6.94 -12.11
N GLY A 60 -5.78 -5.74 -12.01
CA GLY A 60 -6.02 -4.66 -12.95
C GLY A 60 -5.38 -4.86 -14.34
N ALA A 61 -4.51 -5.87 -14.50
CA ALA A 61 -3.72 -6.07 -15.71
C ALA A 61 -3.95 -7.39 -16.48
N GLU A 62 -4.96 -8.21 -16.21
CA GLU A 62 -5.31 -9.28 -17.15
C GLU A 62 -6.76 -9.76 -17.09
N LYS A 63 -7.49 -9.35 -18.12
CA LYS A 63 -8.71 -9.97 -18.62
C LYS A 63 -8.50 -11.44 -19.00
N ASN A 64 -8.85 -12.42 -18.15
CA ASN A 64 -9.52 -13.67 -18.61
C ASN A 64 -10.05 -14.58 -17.48
N GLY A 65 -11.38 -14.73 -17.43
CA GLY A 65 -12.11 -16.01 -17.53
C GLY A 65 -11.87 -17.18 -16.55
N THR A 66 -12.99 -17.66 -15.97
CA THR A 66 -13.35 -19.06 -15.60
C THR A 66 -12.84 -19.60 -14.25
N ALA A 67 -13.71 -19.71 -13.22
CA ALA A 67 -14.50 -20.91 -12.78
C ALA A 67 -13.68 -21.92 -11.94
N PRO A 68 -14.24 -22.77 -11.05
CA PRO A 68 -15.63 -23.27 -10.92
C PRO A 68 -16.46 -22.71 -9.75
#